data_AF-E1ZQJ4-F1
#
_entry.id   AF-E1ZQJ4-F1
#
_cell.length_a   1.000
_cell.length_b   1.000
_cell.length_c   1.000
_cell.angle_alpha   90.00
_cell.angle_beta   90.00
_cell.angle_gamma   90.00
#
_symmetry.space_group_name_H-M   'P 1'
#
loop_
_entity.id
_entity.type
_entity.pdbx_description
1 polymer ?
#
loop_
_entity_poly.entity_id
_entity_poly.type
_entity_poly.pdbx_seq_one_letter_code
_entity_poly.pdbx_strand_id
1 'polypeptide(L)'
;MSLLRQAASQLRGRTAAAAQHQQQRLAGNLPVKPNKFVEEWGTRREHVENEFRWDAKTLMTIALWVGVAPYAVYKGSIGEFNHVDRAYNRSERAMLGNTK
;
A
#
# COMPACT_ATOMS: atom_id res chain seq x y z
N MET A 1 -31.06 -48.06 -18.46
CA MET A 1 -29.89 -48.04 -17.53
C MET A 1 -28.79 -47.02 -17.91
N SER A 2 -29.02 -46.06 -18.81
CA SER A 2 -27.99 -45.09 -19.26
C SER A 2 -27.93 -43.78 -18.46
N LEU A 3 -29.03 -43.33 -17.86
CA LEU A 3 -29.12 -42.03 -17.17
C LEU A 3 -28.32 -41.98 -15.85
N LEU A 4 -28.28 -43.08 -15.09
CA LEU A 4 -27.54 -43.16 -13.82
C LEU A 4 -26.01 -43.07 -14.00
N ARG A 5 -25.49 -43.56 -15.15
CA ARG A 5 -24.05 -43.44 -15.47
C ARG A 5 -23.68 -42.02 -15.91
N GLN A 6 -24.60 -41.31 -16.57
CA GLN A 6 -24.40 -39.93 -17.02
C GLN A 6 -24.43 -38.93 -15.85
N ALA A 7 -25.33 -39.12 -14.89
CA ALA A 7 -25.35 -38.31 -13.67
C ALA A 7 -24.08 -38.50 -12.83
N ALA A 8 -23.60 -39.75 -12.72
CA ALA A 8 -22.38 -40.06 -11.98
C ALA A 8 -21.11 -39.49 -12.65
N SER A 9 -21.06 -39.42 -14.00
CA SER A 9 -19.93 -38.81 -14.71
C SER A 9 -19.93 -37.28 -14.61
N GLN A 10 -21.11 -36.65 -14.65
CA GLN A 10 -21.25 -35.20 -14.49
C GLN A 10 -20.87 -34.73 -13.07
N LEU A 11 -21.24 -35.49 -12.03
CA LEU A 11 -20.81 -35.20 -10.66
C LEU A 11 -19.28 -35.33 -10.50
N ARG A 12 -18.68 -36.35 -11.12
CA ARG A 12 -17.22 -36.56 -11.10
C ARG A 12 -16.45 -35.44 -11.83
N GLY A 13 -17.00 -34.92 -12.92
CA GLY A 13 -16.43 -33.79 -13.66
C GLY A 13 -16.49 -32.47 -12.89
N ARG A 14 -17.57 -32.21 -12.14
CA ARG A 14 -17.73 -30.99 -11.33
C ARG A 14 -16.79 -30.95 -10.13
N THR A 15 -16.55 -32.09 -9.48
CA THR A 15 -15.56 -32.18 -8.38
C THR A 15 -14.12 -32.05 -8.88
N ALA A 16 -13.83 -32.54 -10.09
CA ALA A 16 -12.51 -32.40 -10.70
C ALA A 16 -12.21 -30.95 -11.10
N ALA A 17 -13.20 -30.22 -11.67
CA ALA A 17 -13.04 -28.81 -12.03
C ALA A 17 -12.77 -27.91 -10.81
N ALA A 18 -13.37 -28.21 -9.66
CA ALA A 18 -13.10 -27.49 -8.42
C ALA A 18 -11.66 -27.71 -7.88
N ALA A 19 -11.03 -28.84 -8.20
CA ALA A 19 -9.65 -29.12 -7.84
C ALA A 19 -8.61 -28.47 -8.78
N GLN A 20 -9.04 -27.99 -9.95
CA GLN A 20 -8.15 -27.41 -10.97
C GLN A 20 -7.80 -25.94 -10.76
N HIS A 21 -8.39 -25.25 -9.76
CA HIS A 21 -7.97 -23.91 -9.35
C HIS A 21 -6.75 -23.92 -8.40
N GLN A 22 -5.98 -25.01 -8.39
CA GLN A 22 -4.64 -24.99 -7.81
C GLN A 22 -3.74 -24.22 -8.77
N GLN A 23 -3.63 -22.90 -8.55
CA GLN A 23 -2.74 -21.99 -9.28
C GLN A 23 -1.39 -22.67 -9.53
N GLN A 24 -1.09 -22.95 -10.80
CA GLN A 24 0.25 -23.37 -11.21
C GLN A 24 1.21 -22.22 -10.91
N ARG A 25 1.95 -22.35 -9.81
CA ARG A 25 3.00 -21.39 -9.43
C ARG A 25 4.18 -21.57 -10.38
N LEU A 26 4.53 -20.52 -11.11
CA LEU A 26 5.63 -20.49 -12.07
C LEU A 26 7.02 -20.51 -11.39
N ALA A 27 7.08 -20.18 -10.09
CA ALA A 27 8.24 -20.43 -9.26
C ALA A 27 8.22 -21.91 -8.86
N GLY A 28 9.14 -22.69 -9.43
CA GLY A 28 9.19 -24.15 -9.44
C GLY A 28 8.92 -24.82 -8.09
N ASN A 29 8.67 -26.13 -8.16
CA ASN A 29 8.18 -27.08 -7.13
C ASN A 29 8.87 -27.03 -5.75
N LEU A 30 8.91 -25.85 -5.13
CA LEU A 30 9.37 -25.57 -3.79
C LEU A 30 8.27 -26.05 -2.84
N PRO A 31 8.60 -26.78 -1.76
CA PRO A 31 7.62 -27.29 -0.79
C PRO A 31 7.08 -26.16 0.10
N VAL A 32 6.53 -25.11 -0.50
CA VAL A 32 5.91 -23.99 0.21
C VAL A 32 4.43 -24.29 0.36
N LYS A 33 4.00 -24.53 1.60
CA LYS A 33 2.59 -24.70 1.93
C LYS A 33 1.89 -23.34 1.82
N PRO A 34 0.92 -23.15 0.90
CA PRO A 34 0.19 -21.89 0.81
C PRO A 34 -0.63 -21.66 2.08
N ASN A 35 -0.49 -20.47 2.66
CA ASN A 35 -1.32 -20.05 3.79
C ASN A 35 -2.32 -19.00 3.31
N LYS A 36 -3.60 -19.36 3.28
CA LYS A 36 -4.69 -18.50 2.82
C LYS A 36 -4.63 -17.08 3.42
N PHE A 37 -4.35 -16.97 4.72
CA PHE A 37 -4.33 -15.67 5.40
C PHE A 37 -3.15 -14.80 4.95
N VAL A 38 -1.99 -15.42 4.68
CA VAL A 38 -0.79 -14.70 4.21
C VAL A 38 -0.96 -14.25 2.78
N GLU A 39 -1.49 -15.12 1.92
CA GLU A 39 -1.76 -14.79 0.51
C GLU A 39 -2.81 -13.68 0.40
N GLU A 40 -3.93 -13.78 1.13
CA GLU A 40 -4.97 -12.75 1.13
C GLU A 40 -4.46 -11.41 1.68
N TRP A 41 -3.66 -11.44 2.75
CA TRP A 41 -3.04 -10.23 3.31
C TRP A 41 -2.07 -9.58 2.30
N GLY A 42 -1.25 -10.38 1.62
CA GLY A 42 -0.36 -9.91 0.56
C GLY A 42 -1.14 -9.28 -0.60
N THR A 43 -2.16 -9.99 -1.10
CA THR A 43 -3.03 -9.50 -2.18
C THR A 43 -3.71 -8.18 -1.80
N ARG A 44 -4.22 -8.02 -0.57
CA ARG A 44 -4.83 -6.76 -0.13
C ARG A 44 -3.85 -5.59 -0.11
N ARG A 45 -2.58 -5.83 0.25
CA ARG A 45 -1.56 -4.76 0.25
C ARG A 45 -1.17 -4.36 -1.16
N GLU A 46 -1.06 -5.33 -2.06
CA GLU A 46 -0.81 -5.06 -3.49
C GLU A 46 -1.95 -4.28 -4.12
N HIS A 47 -3.19 -4.51 -3.67
CA HIS A 47 -4.39 -3.85 -4.18
C HIS A 47 -5.00 -2.83 -3.21
N VAL A 48 -4.16 -2.17 -2.40
CA VAL A 48 -4.62 -1.21 -1.39
C VAL A 48 -5.42 -0.05 -1.98
N GLU A 49 -5.19 0.27 -3.25
CA GLU A 49 -5.90 1.28 -4.03
C GLU A 49 -7.40 1.00 -4.13
N ASN A 50 -7.80 -0.28 -4.17
CA ASN A 50 -9.21 -0.68 -4.25
C ASN A 50 -9.96 -0.45 -2.93
N GLU A 51 -9.24 -0.44 -1.80
CA GLU A 51 -9.81 -0.19 -0.47
C GLU A 51 -9.75 1.29 -0.06
N PHE A 52 -9.08 2.13 -0.85
CA PHE A 52 -8.93 3.55 -0.56
C PHE A 52 -10.27 4.30 -0.65
N ARG A 53 -10.52 5.19 0.33
CA ARG A 53 -11.73 6.03 0.35
C ARG A 53 -11.38 7.46 0.73
N TRP A 54 -12.00 8.41 0.06
CA TRP A 54 -11.96 9.82 0.45
C TRP A 54 -12.89 10.06 1.62
N ASP A 55 -12.38 9.87 2.84
CA ASP A 55 -13.06 10.21 4.08
C ASP A 55 -12.32 11.30 4.84
N ALA A 56 -12.97 11.88 5.85
CA ALA A 56 -12.37 12.94 6.65
C ALA A 56 -11.06 12.50 7.31
N LYS A 57 -10.97 11.24 7.75
CA LYS A 57 -9.78 10.69 8.40
C LYS A 57 -8.59 10.60 7.44
N THR A 58 -8.81 10.10 6.22
CA THR A 58 -7.78 9.99 5.18
C THR A 58 -7.34 11.38 4.74
N LEU A 59 -8.28 12.31 4.54
CA LEU A 59 -7.96 13.69 4.22
C LEU A 59 -7.14 14.38 5.32
N MET A 60 -7.49 14.19 6.60
CA MET A 60 -6.69 14.72 7.72
C MET A 60 -5.28 14.11 7.76
N THR A 61 -5.16 12.82 7.48
CA THR A 61 -3.87 12.12 7.44
C THR A 61 -3.00 12.66 6.30
N ILE A 62 -3.58 12.85 5.12
CA ILE A 62 -2.89 13.45 3.96
C ILE A 62 -2.47 14.89 4.30
N ALA A 63 -3.37 15.71 4.84
CA ALA A 63 -3.07 17.10 5.17
C ALA A 63 -1.93 17.22 6.19
N LEU A 64 -1.92 16.36 7.20
CA LEU A 64 -0.87 16.32 8.21
C LEU A 64 0.49 15.95 7.59
N TRP A 65 0.55 14.86 6.83
CA TRP A 65 1.84 14.32 6.35
C TRP A 65 2.36 14.98 5.08
N VAL A 66 1.48 15.47 4.21
CA VAL A 66 1.87 16.15 2.96
C VAL A 66 2.01 17.67 3.16
N GLY A 67 1.23 18.26 4.07
CA GLY A 67 1.24 19.70 4.31
C GLY A 67 1.99 20.09 5.57
N VAL A 68 1.44 19.73 6.72
CA VAL A 68 1.89 20.24 8.03
C VAL A 68 3.31 19.78 8.36
N ALA A 69 3.62 18.50 8.23
CA ALA A 69 4.92 17.96 8.60
C ALA A 69 6.06 18.56 7.74
N PRO A 70 5.98 18.59 6.39
CA PRO A 70 7.02 19.24 5.57
C PRO A 70 7.15 20.74 5.84
N TYR A 71 6.03 21.43 6.04
CA TYR A 71 6.04 22.86 6.39
C TYR A 71 6.77 23.11 7.72
N ALA A 72 6.46 22.33 8.75
CA ALA A 72 7.09 22.46 10.06
C ALA A 72 8.60 22.19 10.00
N VAL A 73 9.03 21.13 9.31
CA VAL A 73 10.45 20.82 9.10
C VAL A 73 11.14 21.99 8.41
N TYR A 74 10.57 22.48 7.30
CA TYR A 74 11.18 23.55 6.54
C TYR A 74 11.27 24.87 7.33
N LYS A 75 10.22 25.23 8.06
CA LYS A 75 10.20 26.40 8.93
C LYS A 75 11.20 26.28 10.08
N GLY A 76 11.34 25.09 10.65
CA GLY A 76 12.36 24.78 11.65
C GLY A 76 13.77 25.00 11.10
N SER A 77 14.07 24.43 9.93
CA SER A 77 15.38 24.58 9.27
C SER A 77 15.71 26.05 8.99
N ILE A 78 14.78 26.83 8.42
CA ILE A 78 14.99 28.27 8.21
C ILE A 78 15.24 28.99 9.53
N GLY A 79 14.52 28.62 10.59
CA GLY A 79 14.71 29.19 11.92
C GLY A 79 16.13 28.95 12.46
N GLU A 80 16.64 27.74 12.29
CA GLU A 80 18.01 27.37 12.68
C GLU A 80 19.07 28.13 11.87
N PHE A 81 18.93 28.19 10.55
CA PHE A 81 19.86 28.95 9.70
C PHE A 81 19.85 30.44 10.03
N ASN A 82 18.67 31.03 10.24
CA ASN A 82 18.55 32.44 10.62
C ASN A 82 19.14 32.70 12.02
N HIS A 83 19.04 31.76 12.95
CA HIS A 83 19.68 31.89 14.26
C HIS A 83 21.20 31.99 14.13
N VAL A 84 21.80 31.14 13.29
CA VAL A 84 23.23 31.17 12.97
C VAL A 84 23.59 32.47 12.24
N ASP A 85 22.82 32.87 11.23
CA ASP A 85 23.08 34.10 10.46
C ASP A 85 23.04 35.35 11.35
N ARG A 86 22.11 35.43 12.32
CA ARG A 86 22.09 36.49 13.34
C ARG A 86 23.37 36.53 14.16
N ALA A 87 23.88 35.37 14.59
CA ALA A 87 25.13 35.30 15.35
C ALA A 87 26.34 35.81 14.56
N TYR A 88 26.30 35.70 13.22
CA TYR A 88 27.34 36.18 12.31
C TYR A 88 27.03 37.54 11.65
N ASN A 89 26.01 38.28 12.12
CA ASN A 89 25.56 39.56 11.54
C ASN A 89 25.22 39.50 10.05
N ARG A 90 24.69 38.37 9.59
CA ARG A 90 24.18 38.18 8.23
C ARG A 90 22.67 38.44 8.19
N SER A 91 22.16 38.80 7.01
CA SER A 91 20.75 39.06 6.81
C SER A 91 19.93 37.76 6.82
N GLU A 92 18.77 37.79 7.48
CA GLU A 92 17.89 36.64 7.55
C GLU A 92 17.26 36.30 6.21
N ARG A 93 16.98 35.01 6.03
CA ARG A 93 16.23 34.46 4.91
C ARG A 93 14.76 34.29 5.29
N ALA A 94 13.88 34.74 4.43
CA ALA A 94 12.47 34.43 4.45
C ALA A 94 12.20 33.04 3.86
N MET A 95 10.93 32.62 3.88
CA MET A 95 10.52 31.26 3.53
C MET A 95 10.88 30.87 2.10
N LEU A 96 11.13 31.80 1.18
CA LEU A 96 11.48 31.45 -0.21
C LEU A 96 12.95 31.74 -0.52
N GLY A 97 13.79 31.93 0.51
CA GLY A 97 15.23 32.24 0.36
C GLY A 97 15.55 33.70 0.03
N ASN A 98 14.53 34.54 -0.13
CA ASN A 98 14.70 35.98 -0.22
C ASN A 98 15.19 36.56 1.12
N THR A 99 15.98 37.63 1.04
CA THR A 99 16.39 38.37 2.24
C THR A 99 15.19 39.09 2.84
N LYS A 100 15.08 39.09 4.17
CA LYS A 100 14.08 39.88 4.89
C LYS A 100 14.48 41.34 5.02
#